data_AF-A0A532CN14-F1
#
_entry.id   AF-A0A532CN14-F1
#
_cell.length_a   1.000
_cell.length_b   1.000
_cell.length_c   1.000
_cell.angle_alpha   90.00
_cell.angle_beta   90.00
_cell.angle_gamma   90.00
#
_symmetry.space_group_name_H-M   'P 1'
#
loop_
_entity.id
_entity.type
_entity.pdbx_description
1 polymer ?
#
loop_
_entity_poly.entity_id
_entity_poly.type
_entity_poly.pdbx_seq_one_letter_code
_entity_poly.pdbx_strand_id
1 'polypeptide(L)'
;MFEDLGKDLLMLGGTVAGFIAAMLSIMEKLLDIKNRFKPKKGSKAPSPTERSAPDSPSTASSFASKPLRGASYLLLYETSVIVAAGLLLNYVGLTLSRHLESILYLDMTGTALVAFLLGPWWGAIVALISSSIVNWLLFPESGGDVVIFPWSLVNIAGALYWGWMARQIGFQKYLRTGRNAALSHGWFLYVFGVGGAIVMSMPGIFIQSALHEQTTFALNPDVAESVSQRVLKWEQLAQLYLESLLGIHWGESLSWWIVNWFQNWVRYIPDKTMSAAIALVVLKYGYPLFERELIHGGPEGERPKDERVLPLVLGLLYAPVCATLISSDIYGGPAYWPLWASPWLFILGGYCYLRYWGISEEAVKAARLQRADRYARALKLIGKEASHEFCKRLTFVTLIASLLFALCLPILLSDFYRATFKFFCVVYGFLLVVHLVRISIAQNISISRADN
;
A
#
# COMPACT_ATOMS: atom_id res chain seq x y z
N MET A 1 -25.07 -6.32 20.83
CA MET A 1 -26.15 -5.55 20.17
C MET A 1 -25.62 -4.30 19.46
N PHE A 2 -24.82 -3.43 20.10
CA PHE A 2 -24.21 -2.27 19.41
C PHE A 2 -23.13 -2.62 18.38
N GLU A 3 -22.37 -3.70 18.58
CA GLU A 3 -21.33 -4.15 17.63
C GLU A 3 -21.91 -4.74 16.33
N ASP A 4 -22.99 -5.53 16.42
CA ASP A 4 -23.68 -6.05 15.23
C ASP A 4 -24.34 -4.93 14.42
N LEU A 5 -24.93 -3.95 15.11
CA LEU A 5 -25.53 -2.78 14.46
C LEU A 5 -24.48 -1.97 13.68
N GLY A 6 -23.27 -1.83 14.22
CA GLY A 6 -22.15 -1.15 13.55
C GLY A 6 -21.65 -1.91 12.31
N LYS A 7 -21.60 -3.24 12.37
CA LYS A 7 -21.21 -4.11 11.25
C LYS A 7 -22.23 -4.04 10.11
N ASP A 8 -23.52 -4.13 10.43
CA ASP A 8 -24.59 -4.05 9.43
C ASP A 8 -24.67 -2.67 8.77
N LEU A 9 -24.45 -1.59 9.55
CA LEU A 9 -24.40 -0.23 9.02
C LEU A 9 -23.20 -0.02 8.07
N LEU A 10 -22.02 -0.58 8.41
CA LEU A 10 -20.83 -0.55 7.56
C LEU A 10 -21.03 -1.36 6.27
N MET A 11 -21.65 -2.55 6.35
CA MET A 11 -21.94 -3.38 5.18
C MET A 11 -23.00 -2.72 4.27
N LEU A 12 -24.02 -2.08 4.85
CA LEU A 12 -25.01 -1.29 4.11
C LEU A 12 -24.34 -0.07 3.44
N GLY A 13 -23.47 0.65 4.16
CA GLY A 13 -22.70 1.76 3.60
C GLY A 13 -21.82 1.33 2.43
N GLY A 14 -21.12 0.19 2.56
CA GLY A 14 -20.26 -0.37 1.52
C GLY A 14 -21.02 -0.80 0.27
N THR A 15 -22.20 -1.43 0.43
CA THR A 15 -23.06 -1.82 -0.70
C THR A 15 -23.63 -0.62 -1.43
N VAL A 16 -24.14 0.38 -0.69
CA VAL A 16 -24.67 1.62 -1.27
C VAL A 16 -23.56 2.38 -2.03
N ALA A 17 -22.37 2.51 -1.44
CA ALA A 17 -21.24 3.14 -2.09
C ALA A 17 -20.80 2.39 -3.36
N GLY A 18 -20.72 1.05 -3.31
CA GLY A 18 -20.38 0.21 -4.46
C GLY A 18 -21.39 0.29 -5.60
N PHE A 19 -22.68 0.37 -5.26
CA PHE A 19 -23.78 0.55 -6.23
C PHE A 19 -23.73 1.94 -6.89
N ILE A 20 -23.56 3.00 -6.10
CA ILE A 20 -23.40 4.37 -6.61
C ILE A 20 -22.18 4.44 -7.54
N ALA A 21 -21.04 3.86 -7.15
CA ALA A 21 -19.84 3.81 -7.98
C ALA A 21 -20.07 3.07 -9.31
N ALA A 22 -20.89 2.00 -9.31
CA ALA A 22 -21.24 1.25 -10.52
C ALA A 22 -22.07 2.13 -11.47
N MET A 23 -23.10 2.79 -10.93
CA MET A 23 -23.96 3.69 -11.70
C MET A 23 -23.17 4.86 -12.29
N LEU A 24 -22.31 5.51 -11.50
CA LEU A 24 -21.47 6.61 -11.96
C LEU A 24 -20.48 6.16 -13.05
N SER A 25 -19.85 5.00 -12.87
CA SER A 25 -18.90 4.45 -13.86
C SER A 25 -19.59 4.13 -15.20
N ILE A 26 -20.81 3.59 -15.15
CA ILE A 26 -21.61 3.32 -16.36
C ILE A 26 -22.05 4.63 -17.01
N MET A 27 -22.51 5.61 -16.22
CA MET A 27 -22.92 6.92 -16.73
C MET A 27 -21.76 7.64 -17.44
N GLU A 28 -20.56 7.62 -16.86
CA GLU A 28 -19.35 8.17 -17.49
C GLU A 28 -19.06 7.48 -18.83
N LYS A 29 -19.13 6.13 -18.88
CA LYS A 29 -18.93 5.36 -20.12
C LYS A 29 -19.98 5.66 -21.19
N LEU A 30 -21.25 5.82 -20.79
CA LEU A 30 -22.35 6.18 -21.71
C LEU A 30 -22.17 7.60 -22.26
N LEU A 31 -21.72 8.55 -21.44
CA LEU A 31 -21.39 9.91 -21.88
C LEU A 31 -20.21 9.91 -22.86
N ASP A 32 -19.18 9.11 -22.61
CA ASP A 32 -18.05 8.91 -23.51
C ASP A 32 -18.46 8.36 -24.88
N ILE A 33 -19.40 7.39 -24.88
CA ILE A 33 -19.97 6.82 -26.11
C ILE A 33 -20.79 7.88 -26.85
N LYS A 34 -21.67 8.60 -26.15
CA LYS A 34 -22.47 9.70 -26.73
C LYS A 34 -21.60 10.79 -27.35
N ASN A 35 -20.48 11.13 -26.70
CA ASN A 35 -19.52 12.10 -27.22
C ASN A 35 -18.77 11.62 -28.46
N ARG A 36 -18.55 10.30 -28.62
CA ARG A 36 -18.00 9.71 -29.86
C ARG A 36 -19.00 9.66 -31.01
N PHE A 37 -20.30 9.54 -30.70
CA PHE A 37 -21.38 9.50 -31.70
C PHE A 37 -21.90 10.88 -32.10
N LYS A 38 -21.41 11.98 -31.51
CA LYS A 38 -21.64 13.31 -32.08
C LYS A 38 -20.89 13.40 -33.42
N PRO A 39 -21.58 13.51 -34.57
CA PRO A 39 -20.90 13.70 -35.84
C PRO A 39 -20.13 15.01 -35.75
N LYS A 40 -18.84 14.99 -36.16
CA LYS A 40 -18.09 16.21 -36.48
C LYS A 40 -18.92 16.96 -37.53
N LYS A 41 -19.68 17.97 -37.09
CA LYS A 41 -20.49 18.81 -37.98
C LYS A 41 -19.51 19.43 -38.98
N GLY A 42 -19.73 19.11 -40.25
CA GLY A 42 -18.77 19.25 -41.33
C GLY A 42 -18.23 20.66 -41.51
N SER A 43 -16.91 20.76 -41.59
CA SER A 43 -16.25 21.83 -42.33
C SER A 43 -15.88 21.24 -43.68
N LYS A 44 -16.58 21.67 -44.74
CA LYS A 44 -16.06 21.91 -46.10
C LYS A 44 -17.17 22.31 -47.07
N ALA A 45 -17.07 23.53 -47.59
CA ALA A 45 -17.23 23.86 -49.02
C ALA A 45 -16.42 25.16 -49.32
N PRO A 46 -15.97 25.41 -50.57
CA PRO A 46 -14.69 26.07 -50.84
C PRO A 46 -14.72 27.45 -51.55
N SER A 47 -13.62 28.21 -51.36
CA SER A 47 -12.97 29.23 -52.24
C SER A 47 -13.59 30.65 -52.39
N PRO A 48 -12.83 31.70 -52.83
CA PRO A 48 -11.42 32.05 -52.59
C PRO A 48 -11.14 33.56 -52.28
N THR A 49 -9.94 33.86 -51.76
CA THR A 49 -9.19 35.16 -51.81
C THR A 49 -9.77 36.44 -51.18
N GLU A 50 -9.22 36.90 -50.05
CA GLU A 50 -8.68 38.27 -49.89
C GLU A 50 -7.76 38.40 -48.67
N ARG A 51 -6.74 39.26 -48.76
CA ARG A 51 -5.65 39.48 -47.79
C ARG A 51 -5.99 40.59 -46.77
N SER A 52 -5.21 40.62 -45.68
CA SER A 52 -4.97 41.70 -44.67
C SER A 52 -5.93 41.70 -43.46
N ALA A 53 -5.56 41.81 -42.18
CA ALA A 53 -4.31 42.15 -41.47
C ALA A 53 -4.40 41.61 -40.00
N PRO A 54 -3.34 41.70 -39.16
CA PRO A 54 -3.21 41.01 -37.88
C PRO A 54 -3.65 41.88 -36.69
N ASP A 55 -4.21 41.25 -35.64
CA ASP A 55 -4.30 41.65 -34.22
C ASP A 55 -5.37 40.72 -33.59
N SER A 56 -5.27 40.07 -32.44
CA SER A 56 -4.45 40.17 -31.23
C SER A 56 -4.68 38.85 -30.44
N PRO A 57 -3.78 38.44 -29.51
CA PRO A 57 -3.91 37.17 -28.80
C PRO A 57 -5.01 37.28 -27.74
N SER A 58 -5.99 36.38 -27.80
CA SER A 58 -7.03 36.22 -26.79
C SER A 58 -6.45 35.70 -25.46
N THR A 59 -5.95 36.62 -24.64
CA THR A 59 -5.71 36.47 -23.22
C THR A 59 -7.04 36.42 -22.46
N ALA A 60 -7.59 35.22 -22.24
CA ALA A 60 -8.43 34.89 -21.06
C ALA A 60 -8.90 33.42 -21.13
N SER A 61 -8.15 32.51 -20.50
CA SER A 61 -8.62 31.21 -19.93
C SER A 61 -7.49 30.21 -19.64
N SER A 62 -6.23 30.50 -19.97
CA SER A 62 -5.15 29.49 -19.96
C SER A 62 -4.30 29.35 -18.68
N PHE A 63 -4.62 30.03 -17.56
CA PHE A 63 -3.72 30.03 -16.39
C PHE A 63 -4.24 29.39 -15.09
N ALA A 64 -5.48 28.90 -15.01
CA ALA A 64 -6.01 28.28 -13.78
C ALA A 64 -6.11 26.72 -13.81
N SER A 65 -6.00 26.06 -14.98
CA SER A 65 -6.39 24.64 -15.12
C SER A 65 -5.25 23.61 -15.26
N LYS A 66 -4.00 24.04 -15.43
CA LYS A 66 -2.84 23.14 -15.57
C LYS A 66 -2.37 22.46 -14.27
N PRO A 67 -2.31 23.14 -13.11
CA PRO A 67 -1.68 22.54 -11.92
C PRO A 67 -2.52 21.43 -11.28
N LEU A 68 -3.84 21.59 -11.26
CA LEU A 68 -4.77 20.59 -10.70
C LEU A 68 -4.78 19.30 -11.53
N ARG A 69 -4.66 19.43 -12.86
CA ARG A 69 -4.66 18.29 -13.78
C ARG A 69 -3.48 17.33 -13.55
N GLY A 70 -2.28 17.87 -13.27
CA GLY A 70 -1.09 17.06 -13.00
C GLY A 70 -1.17 16.29 -11.67
N ALA A 71 -1.64 16.95 -10.61
CA ALA A 71 -1.81 16.30 -9.30
C ALA A 71 -2.85 15.18 -9.36
N SER A 72 -4.02 15.44 -9.97
CA SER A 72 -5.06 14.41 -10.16
C SER A 72 -4.57 13.26 -11.05
N TYR A 73 -3.75 13.53 -12.06
CA TYR A 73 -3.20 12.49 -12.92
C TYR A 73 -2.25 11.55 -12.16
N LEU A 74 -1.33 12.10 -11.35
CA LEU A 74 -0.43 11.26 -10.54
C LEU A 74 -1.19 10.45 -9.49
N LEU A 75 -2.18 11.06 -8.84
CA LEU A 75 -3.02 10.32 -7.90
C LEU A 75 -3.70 9.12 -8.56
N LEU A 76 -4.17 9.26 -9.81
CA LEU A 76 -4.88 8.21 -10.54
C LEU A 76 -3.99 7.19 -11.25
N TYR A 77 -2.78 7.56 -11.67
CA TYR A 77 -1.94 6.71 -12.53
C TYR A 77 -0.59 6.32 -11.92
N GLU A 78 -0.18 6.95 -10.81
CA GLU A 78 1.01 6.58 -10.04
C GLU A 78 0.58 6.08 -8.66
N THR A 79 0.01 6.96 -7.84
CA THR A 79 -0.24 6.68 -6.42
C THR A 79 -1.30 5.60 -6.24
N SER A 80 -2.48 5.74 -6.84
CA SER A 80 -3.55 4.75 -6.72
C SER A 80 -3.14 3.38 -7.26
N VAL A 81 -2.37 3.34 -8.33
CA VAL A 81 -1.88 2.11 -8.98
C VAL A 81 -0.94 1.37 -8.04
N ILE A 82 0.06 2.09 -7.50
CA ILE A 82 1.03 1.50 -6.57
C ILE A 82 0.35 1.06 -5.26
N VAL A 83 -0.52 1.90 -4.71
CA VAL A 83 -1.30 1.58 -3.49
C VAL A 83 -2.21 0.38 -3.71
N ALA A 84 -2.96 0.34 -4.81
CA ALA A 84 -3.82 -0.78 -5.15
C ALA A 84 -3.04 -2.08 -5.35
N ALA A 85 -1.90 -2.02 -6.04
CA ALA A 85 -1.02 -3.16 -6.21
C ALA A 85 -0.50 -3.67 -4.87
N GLY A 86 -0.10 -2.76 -3.97
CA GLY A 86 0.32 -3.10 -2.62
C GLY A 86 -0.79 -3.78 -1.82
N LEU A 87 -1.99 -3.20 -1.78
CA LEU A 87 -3.13 -3.79 -1.06
C LEU A 87 -3.51 -5.17 -1.58
N LEU A 88 -3.54 -5.35 -2.91
CA LEU A 88 -3.80 -6.66 -3.52
C LEU A 88 -2.70 -7.67 -3.22
N LEU A 89 -1.43 -7.25 -3.20
CA LEU A 89 -0.31 -8.14 -2.89
C LEU A 89 -0.33 -8.57 -1.43
N ASN A 90 -0.70 -7.69 -0.50
CA ASN A 90 -0.92 -8.04 0.91
C ASN A 90 -2.10 -9.01 1.06
N TYR A 91 -3.22 -8.76 0.36
CA TYR A 91 -4.38 -9.65 0.36
C TYR A 91 -4.00 -11.05 -0.13
N VAL A 92 -3.36 -11.16 -1.30
CA VAL A 92 -2.92 -12.44 -1.86
C VAL A 92 -1.90 -13.12 -0.95
N GLY A 93 -0.95 -12.36 -0.41
CA GLY A 93 0.05 -12.87 0.52
C GLY A 93 -0.58 -13.50 1.75
N LEU A 94 -1.51 -12.78 2.40
CA LEU A 94 -2.23 -13.28 3.57
C LEU A 94 -3.11 -14.50 3.26
N THR A 95 -3.84 -14.48 2.13
CA THR A 95 -4.65 -15.62 1.68
C THR A 95 -3.78 -16.85 1.41
N LEU A 96 -2.63 -16.69 0.77
CA LEU A 96 -1.69 -17.78 0.48
C LEU A 96 -1.08 -18.34 1.77
N SER A 97 -0.62 -17.47 2.68
CA SER A 97 -0.09 -17.84 3.99
C SER A 97 -1.08 -18.70 4.79
N ARG A 98 -2.37 -18.36 4.72
CA ARG A 98 -3.46 -19.14 5.34
C ARG A 98 -3.64 -20.51 4.71
N HIS A 99 -3.84 -20.56 3.40
CA HIS A 99 -4.17 -21.81 2.73
C HIS A 99 -3.04 -22.82 2.73
N LEU A 100 -1.79 -22.35 2.85
CA LEU A 100 -0.61 -23.22 2.91
C LEU A 100 -0.14 -23.51 4.33
N GLU A 101 -0.86 -23.05 5.37
CA GLU A 101 -0.43 -23.12 6.78
C GLU A 101 1.04 -22.71 6.95
N SER A 102 1.43 -21.68 6.19
CA SER A 102 2.84 -21.34 6.02
C SER A 102 3.37 -20.66 7.27
N ILE A 103 4.62 -20.95 7.63
CA ILE A 103 5.35 -20.24 8.71
C ILE A 103 5.49 -18.73 8.39
N LEU A 104 5.31 -18.33 7.13
CA LEU A 104 5.50 -16.97 6.64
C LEU A 104 4.17 -16.21 6.54
N TYR A 105 4.09 -15.01 7.13
CA TYR A 105 3.01 -14.03 7.00
C TYR A 105 3.35 -13.05 5.86
N LEU A 106 2.99 -13.39 4.63
CA LEU A 106 3.30 -12.55 3.46
C LEU A 106 2.43 -11.28 3.35
N ASP A 107 1.76 -10.89 4.44
CA ASP A 107 0.78 -9.81 4.56
C ASP A 107 1.39 -8.40 4.50
N MET A 108 2.72 -8.30 4.51
CA MET A 108 3.46 -7.04 4.40
C MET A 108 4.20 -6.87 3.06
N THR A 109 4.09 -7.81 2.13
CA THR A 109 4.80 -7.79 0.85
C THR A 109 4.45 -6.54 0.02
N GLY A 110 3.17 -6.23 -0.10
CA GLY A 110 2.68 -5.02 -0.76
C GLY A 110 2.97 -3.73 0.01
N THR A 111 2.98 -3.79 1.35
CA THR A 111 3.43 -2.67 2.19
C THR A 111 4.89 -2.32 1.89
N ALA A 112 5.78 -3.32 1.76
CA ALA A 112 7.18 -3.12 1.36
C ALA A 112 7.28 -2.50 -0.04
N LEU A 113 6.50 -3.00 -1.02
CA LEU A 113 6.48 -2.47 -2.39
C LEU A 113 6.14 -0.98 -2.41
N VAL A 114 5.07 -0.59 -1.70
CA VAL A 114 4.62 0.80 -1.62
C VAL A 114 5.66 1.65 -0.90
N ALA A 115 6.24 1.16 0.19
CA ALA A 115 7.28 1.86 0.94
C ALA A 115 8.53 2.11 0.09
N PHE A 116 8.94 1.15 -0.74
CA PHE A 116 10.11 1.29 -1.62
C PHE A 116 9.93 2.35 -2.70
N LEU A 117 8.73 2.41 -3.29
CA LEU A 117 8.39 3.34 -4.37
C LEU A 117 8.00 4.72 -3.84
N LEU A 118 6.93 4.77 -3.05
CA LEU A 118 6.28 6.01 -2.61
C LEU A 118 6.81 6.55 -1.29
N GLY A 119 7.61 5.79 -0.55
CA GLY A 119 8.26 6.23 0.68
C GLY A 119 7.55 5.84 1.97
N PRO A 120 8.10 6.27 3.13
CA PRO A 120 7.70 5.78 4.44
C PRO A 120 6.23 6.08 4.78
N TRP A 121 5.75 7.28 4.46
CA TRP A 121 4.39 7.70 4.83
C TRP A 121 3.30 7.00 4.02
N TRP A 122 3.52 6.85 2.71
CA TRP A 122 2.60 6.07 1.87
C TRP A 122 2.61 4.59 2.23
N GLY A 123 3.79 4.04 2.55
CA GLY A 123 3.89 2.69 3.09
C GLY A 123 3.08 2.53 4.38
N ALA A 124 3.20 3.46 5.33
CA ALA A 124 2.47 3.43 6.59
C ALA A 124 0.95 3.57 6.40
N ILE A 125 0.50 4.40 5.45
CA ILE A 125 -0.92 4.50 5.08
C ILE A 125 -1.42 3.15 4.54
N VAL A 126 -0.66 2.49 3.67
CA VAL A 126 -1.02 1.17 3.13
C VAL A 126 -0.99 0.09 4.21
N ALA A 127 -0.01 0.12 5.11
CA ALA A 127 0.05 -0.76 6.27
C ALA A 127 -1.22 -0.65 7.10
N LEU A 128 -1.63 0.58 7.45
CA LEU A 128 -2.84 0.85 8.22
C LEU A 128 -4.10 0.40 7.47
N ILE A 129 -4.23 0.75 6.18
CA ILE A 129 -5.40 0.34 5.37
C ILE A 129 -5.47 -1.18 5.24
N SER A 130 -4.34 -1.85 5.03
CA SER A 130 -4.28 -3.31 4.92
C SER A 130 -4.67 -3.95 6.25
N SER A 131 -4.09 -3.49 7.36
CA SER A 131 -4.43 -3.98 8.69
C SER A 131 -5.87 -3.68 9.09
N SER A 132 -6.47 -2.56 8.67
CA SER A 132 -7.83 -2.19 9.10
C SER A 132 -8.93 -2.68 8.14
N ILE A 133 -8.72 -2.63 6.82
CA ILE A 133 -9.76 -2.95 5.82
C ILE A 133 -9.57 -4.35 5.25
N VAL A 134 -8.35 -4.71 4.83
CA VAL A 134 -8.09 -6.02 4.20
C VAL A 134 -8.26 -7.14 5.21
N ASN A 135 -7.70 -6.97 6.41
CA ASN A 135 -7.85 -7.95 7.47
C ASN A 135 -9.29 -7.98 8.02
N TRP A 136 -9.98 -6.84 8.16
CA TRP A 136 -11.40 -6.86 8.53
C TRP A 136 -12.28 -7.61 7.51
N LEU A 137 -12.01 -7.42 6.21
CA LEU A 137 -12.75 -8.11 5.13
C LEU A 137 -12.53 -9.63 5.14
N LEU A 138 -11.31 -10.06 5.46
CA LEU A 138 -10.91 -11.47 5.46
C LEU A 138 -11.27 -12.23 6.75
N PHE A 139 -11.55 -11.52 7.84
CA PHE A 139 -11.86 -12.11 9.15
C PHE A 139 -13.17 -11.55 9.71
N PRO A 140 -14.33 -11.94 9.15
CA PRO A 140 -15.63 -11.48 9.64
C PRO A 140 -16.11 -12.21 10.91
N GLU A 141 -15.34 -13.16 11.46
CA GLU A 141 -15.72 -13.96 12.63
C GLU A 141 -15.55 -13.19 13.97
N SER A 142 -16.39 -13.50 14.94
CA SER A 142 -16.37 -12.97 16.31
C SER A 142 -15.02 -13.30 16.97
N GLY A 143 -14.17 -12.28 17.19
CA GLY A 143 -12.81 -12.44 17.74
C GLY A 143 -11.67 -12.08 16.77
N GLY A 144 -11.95 -11.84 15.48
CA GLY A 144 -10.94 -11.37 14.52
C GLY A 144 -10.47 -9.93 14.79
N ASP A 145 -11.37 -9.09 15.27
CA ASP A 145 -11.14 -7.72 15.76
C ASP A 145 -10.04 -7.67 16.84
N VAL A 146 -10.08 -8.60 17.79
CA VAL A 146 -9.15 -8.71 18.93
C VAL A 146 -7.69 -8.94 18.48
N VAL A 147 -7.50 -9.57 17.33
CA VAL A 147 -6.17 -9.87 16.79
C VAL A 147 -5.70 -8.72 15.88
N ILE A 148 -6.57 -8.09 15.09
CA ILE A 148 -6.14 -7.39 13.87
C ILE A 148 -5.66 -5.95 14.08
N PHE A 149 -6.30 -5.17 14.95
CA PHE A 149 -5.99 -3.75 15.13
C PHE A 149 -4.64 -3.47 15.82
N PRO A 150 -4.25 -4.19 16.89
CA PRO A 150 -2.98 -3.95 17.57
C PRO A 150 -1.76 -4.17 16.66
N TRP A 151 -1.78 -5.22 15.82
CA TRP A 151 -0.68 -5.54 14.90
C TRP A 151 -0.47 -4.49 13.79
N SER A 152 -1.42 -3.57 13.59
CA SER A 152 -1.23 -2.43 12.66
C SER A 152 0.01 -1.58 13.01
N LEU A 153 0.39 -1.49 14.30
CA LEU A 153 1.60 -0.81 14.76
C LEU A 153 2.88 -1.47 14.20
N VAL A 154 2.94 -2.80 14.18
CA VAL A 154 4.06 -3.55 13.59
C VAL A 154 4.15 -3.25 12.09
N ASN A 155 3.00 -3.23 11.42
CA ASN A 155 2.95 -2.96 9.99
C ASN A 155 3.37 -1.52 9.66
N ILE A 156 2.93 -0.54 10.46
CA ILE A 156 3.34 0.87 10.34
C ILE A 156 4.84 1.01 10.59
N ALA A 157 5.38 0.42 11.66
CA ALA A 157 6.81 0.48 11.98
C ALA A 157 7.67 -0.10 10.85
N GLY A 158 7.26 -1.26 10.32
CA GLY A 158 7.92 -1.88 9.18
C GLY A 158 7.89 -1.02 7.92
N ALA A 159 6.74 -0.40 7.63
CA ALA A 159 6.59 0.48 6.47
C ALA A 159 7.44 1.75 6.56
N LEU A 160 7.49 2.37 7.76
CA LEU A 160 8.34 3.54 8.02
C LEU A 160 9.81 3.17 7.85
N TYR A 161 10.26 2.05 8.43
CA TYR A 161 11.63 1.58 8.30
C TYR A 161 12.02 1.29 6.85
N TRP A 162 11.25 0.45 6.16
CA TRP A 162 11.50 0.10 4.76
C TRP A 162 11.46 1.32 3.85
N GLY A 163 10.53 2.24 4.09
CA GLY A 163 10.46 3.48 3.34
C GLY A 163 11.70 4.34 3.55
N TRP A 164 12.14 4.56 4.79
CA TRP A 164 13.35 5.34 5.09
C TRP A 164 14.61 4.71 4.50
N MET A 165 14.76 3.39 4.65
CA MET A 165 15.89 2.65 4.07
C MET A 165 15.87 2.70 2.55
N ALA A 166 14.69 2.59 1.94
CA ALA A 166 14.55 2.75 0.51
C ALA A 166 14.84 4.17 0.05
N ARG A 167 14.75 5.20 0.90
CA ARG A 167 15.16 6.59 0.61
C ARG A 167 16.67 6.80 0.60
N GLN A 168 17.46 5.86 1.12
CA GLN A 168 18.92 6.01 1.18
C GLN A 168 19.61 5.75 -0.17
N ILE A 169 20.76 6.41 -0.36
CA ILE A 169 21.61 6.29 -1.56
C ILE A 169 22.06 4.83 -1.79
N GLY A 170 22.27 4.06 -0.72
CA GLY A 170 22.65 2.65 -0.80
C GLY A 170 21.64 1.79 -1.58
N PHE A 171 20.34 2.01 -1.36
CA PHE A 171 19.29 1.28 -2.07
C PHE A 171 19.22 1.66 -3.56
N GLN A 172 19.35 2.95 -3.87
CA GLN A 172 19.42 3.42 -5.25
C GLN A 172 20.63 2.82 -5.99
N LYS A 173 21.80 2.81 -5.34
CA LYS A 173 23.03 2.19 -5.88
C LYS A 173 22.84 0.69 -6.09
N TYR A 174 22.26 0.00 -5.13
CA TYR A 174 21.93 -1.43 -5.23
C TYR A 174 21.08 -1.74 -6.46
N LEU A 175 20.03 -0.97 -6.73
CA LEU A 175 19.17 -1.19 -7.90
C LEU A 175 19.88 -0.92 -9.24
N ARG A 176 20.81 0.06 -9.27
CA ARG A 176 21.60 0.37 -10.48
C ARG A 176 22.70 -0.66 -10.76
N THR A 177 23.50 -1.01 -9.75
CA THR A 177 24.76 -1.77 -9.94
C THR A 177 24.73 -3.18 -9.34
N GLY A 178 23.85 -3.46 -8.38
CA GLY A 178 23.80 -4.71 -7.62
C GLY A 178 23.22 -5.91 -8.35
N ARG A 179 23.13 -5.88 -9.69
CA ARG A 179 22.48 -6.93 -10.48
C ARG A 179 23.26 -8.24 -10.55
N ASN A 180 24.58 -8.21 -10.30
CA ASN A 180 25.48 -9.34 -10.59
C ASN A 180 26.27 -9.88 -9.39
N ALA A 181 26.10 -9.33 -8.18
CA ALA A 181 26.89 -9.74 -7.01
C ALA A 181 26.01 -10.37 -5.91
N ALA A 182 26.34 -11.61 -5.51
CA ALA A 182 25.68 -12.27 -4.38
C ALA A 182 25.77 -11.44 -3.09
N LEU A 183 26.89 -10.75 -2.88
CA LEU A 183 27.11 -9.86 -1.72
C LEU A 183 26.13 -8.68 -1.69
N SER A 184 25.73 -8.12 -2.83
CA SER A 184 24.76 -7.01 -2.85
C SER A 184 23.35 -7.47 -2.53
N HIS A 185 22.98 -8.69 -2.95
CA HIS A 185 21.72 -9.31 -2.51
C HIS A 185 21.77 -9.65 -1.02
N GLY A 186 22.90 -10.16 -0.52
CA GLY A 186 23.10 -10.40 0.92
C GLY A 186 22.93 -9.13 1.76
N TRP A 187 23.51 -8.00 1.31
CA TRP A 187 23.31 -6.70 1.96
C TRP A 187 21.83 -6.28 1.97
N PHE A 188 21.13 -6.44 0.84
CA PHE A 188 19.70 -6.12 0.76
C PHE A 188 18.87 -6.96 1.75
N LEU A 189 19.06 -8.28 1.77
CA LEU A 189 18.34 -9.17 2.69
C LEU A 189 18.69 -8.90 4.15
N TYR A 190 19.93 -8.52 4.44
CA TYR A 190 20.35 -8.14 5.79
C TYR A 190 19.66 -6.85 6.24
N VAL A 191 19.70 -5.80 5.42
CA VAL A 191 19.14 -4.49 5.78
C VAL A 191 17.61 -4.52 5.81
N PHE A 192 16.97 -5.03 4.76
CA PHE A 192 15.52 -4.99 4.62
C PHE A 192 14.82 -6.18 5.28
N GLY A 193 15.47 -7.35 5.33
CA GLY A 193 14.95 -8.53 6.02
C GLY A 193 15.28 -8.53 7.50
N VAL A 194 16.56 -8.73 7.86
CA VAL A 194 16.99 -8.85 9.27
C VAL A 194 16.78 -7.55 10.03
N GLY A 195 17.22 -6.41 9.49
CA GLY A 195 17.01 -5.10 10.11
C GLY A 195 15.53 -4.73 10.22
N GLY A 196 14.72 -5.09 9.22
CA GLY A 196 13.27 -4.92 9.26
C GLY A 196 12.63 -5.74 10.38
N ALA A 197 13.05 -7.00 10.55
CA ALA A 197 12.59 -7.88 11.62
C ALA A 197 12.92 -7.33 13.01
N ILE A 198 14.10 -6.74 13.22
CA ILE A 198 14.49 -6.09 14.49
C ILE A 198 13.55 -4.93 14.83
N VAL A 199 13.28 -4.06 13.86
CA VAL A 199 12.43 -2.88 14.09
C VAL A 199 10.98 -3.29 14.33
N MET A 200 10.49 -4.29 13.62
CA MET A 200 9.12 -4.78 13.74
C MET A 200 8.88 -5.62 15.01
N SER A 201 9.90 -6.32 15.53
CA SER A 201 9.76 -7.10 16.77
C SER A 201 9.62 -6.23 18.02
N MET A 202 10.10 -4.99 17.97
CA MET A 202 9.98 -4.02 19.07
C MET A 202 8.52 -3.68 19.42
N PRO A 203 7.67 -3.14 18.52
CA PRO A 203 6.25 -2.99 18.82
C PRO A 203 5.55 -4.34 19.04
N GLY A 204 6.02 -5.41 18.37
CA GLY A 204 5.45 -6.75 18.49
C GLY A 204 5.46 -7.29 19.92
N ILE A 205 6.54 -7.11 20.69
CA ILE A 205 6.59 -7.59 22.08
C ILE A 205 5.62 -6.83 22.99
N PHE A 206 5.49 -5.51 22.82
CA PHE A 206 4.55 -4.73 23.63
C PHE A 206 3.09 -5.09 23.31
N ILE A 207 2.78 -5.40 22.05
CA ILE A 207 1.46 -5.87 21.64
C ILE A 207 1.15 -7.24 22.24
N GLN A 208 2.11 -8.18 22.20
CA GLN A 208 1.93 -9.50 22.82
C GLN A 208 1.69 -9.39 24.33
N SER A 209 2.41 -8.50 25.00
CA SER A 209 2.22 -8.23 26.42
C SER A 209 0.85 -7.61 26.70
N ALA A 210 0.39 -6.65 25.88
CA ALA A 210 -0.94 -6.06 26.00
C ALA A 210 -2.07 -7.08 25.78
N LEU A 211 -1.85 -8.06 24.90
CA LEU A 211 -2.80 -9.12 24.57
C LEU A 211 -2.66 -10.38 25.45
N HIS A 212 -1.91 -10.30 26.56
CA HIS A 212 -1.73 -11.41 27.53
C HIS A 212 -1.28 -12.74 26.90
N GLU A 213 -0.43 -12.69 25.87
CA GLU A 213 0.08 -13.87 25.12
C GLU A 213 -0.97 -14.77 24.44
N GLN A 214 -2.27 -14.53 24.63
CA GLN A 214 -3.35 -15.41 24.14
C GLN A 214 -3.52 -15.41 22.61
N THR A 215 -2.80 -14.54 21.89
CA THR A 215 -3.02 -14.29 20.46
C THR A 215 -1.73 -14.17 19.63
N THR A 216 -0.68 -14.92 19.97
CA THR A 216 0.31 -15.23 18.93
C THR A 216 -0.37 -16.16 17.93
N PHE A 217 -0.99 -15.56 16.90
CA PHE A 217 -1.38 -16.28 15.70
C PHE A 217 -0.10 -16.98 15.25
N ALA A 218 -0.04 -18.30 15.37
CA ALA A 218 1.03 -19.12 14.85
C ALA A 218 0.39 -19.94 13.74
N LEU A 219 0.69 -19.60 12.49
CA LEU A 219 0.20 -20.34 11.32
C LEU A 219 0.65 -21.81 11.33
N ASN A 220 1.73 -22.14 12.05
CA ASN A 220 2.14 -23.51 12.36
C ASN A 220 2.58 -23.64 13.84
N PRO A 221 1.81 -24.32 14.71
CA PRO A 221 2.10 -24.42 16.13
C PRO A 221 3.37 -25.24 16.44
N ASP A 222 3.63 -26.32 15.68
CA ASP A 222 4.77 -27.22 15.92
C ASP A 222 6.12 -26.51 15.71
N VAL A 223 6.20 -25.65 14.69
CA VAL A 223 7.40 -24.84 14.41
C VAL A 223 7.57 -23.75 15.47
N ALA A 224 6.47 -23.11 15.87
CA ALA A 224 6.51 -22.09 16.93
C ALA A 224 7.02 -22.67 18.25
N GLU A 225 6.60 -23.90 18.58
CA GLU A 225 7.03 -24.65 19.76
C GLU A 225 8.52 -25.05 19.67
N SER A 226 8.96 -25.61 18.54
CA SER A 226 10.38 -25.98 18.34
C SER A 226 11.33 -24.78 18.44
N VAL A 227 10.94 -23.63 17.88
CA VAL A 227 11.69 -22.37 18.02
C VAL A 227 11.71 -21.92 19.47
N SER A 228 10.57 -21.98 20.17
CA SER A 228 10.47 -21.60 21.59
C SER A 228 11.42 -22.44 22.45
N GLN A 229 11.43 -23.76 22.27
CA GLN A 229 12.31 -24.68 22.98
C GLN A 229 13.80 -24.42 22.72
N ARG A 230 14.17 -24.07 21.48
CA ARG A 230 15.56 -23.72 21.15
C ARG A 230 15.99 -22.39 21.75
N VAL A 231 15.11 -21.40 21.80
CA VAL A 231 15.44 -20.11 22.40
C VAL A 231 15.52 -20.20 23.92
N LEU A 232 14.65 -20.97 24.57
CA LEU A 232 14.75 -21.26 26.01
C LEU A 232 16.10 -21.89 26.38
N LYS A 233 16.61 -22.83 25.56
CA LYS A 233 17.95 -23.40 25.77
C LYS A 233 19.07 -22.36 25.62
N TRP A 234 18.92 -21.44 24.67
CA TRP A 234 19.87 -20.34 24.47
C TRP A 234 19.83 -19.32 25.61
N GLU A 235 18.65 -19.02 26.16
CA GLU A 235 18.49 -18.16 27.34
C GLU A 235 19.24 -18.74 28.53
N GLN A 236 19.02 -20.02 28.84
CA GLN A 236 19.68 -20.70 29.96
C GLN A 236 21.21 -20.64 29.81
N LEU A 237 21.73 -20.82 28.58
CA LEU A 237 23.15 -20.67 28.29
C LEU A 237 23.63 -19.22 28.42
N ALA A 238 22.88 -18.25 27.89
CA ALA A 238 23.24 -16.84 27.93
C ALA A 238 23.24 -16.29 29.38
N GLN A 239 22.25 -16.65 30.19
CA GLN A 239 22.22 -16.33 31.62
C GLN A 239 23.45 -16.88 32.34
N LEU A 240 23.80 -18.15 32.11
CA LEU A 240 25.00 -18.77 32.69
C LEU A 240 26.30 -18.03 32.29
N TYR A 241 26.42 -17.62 31.04
CA TYR A 241 27.58 -16.85 30.56
C TYR A 241 27.62 -15.43 31.12
N LEU A 242 26.47 -14.74 31.21
CA LEU A 242 26.38 -13.38 31.75
C LEU A 242 26.59 -13.34 33.26
N GLU A 243 26.03 -14.28 34.02
CA GLU A 243 26.25 -14.38 35.46
C GLU A 243 27.72 -14.69 35.78
N SER A 244 28.35 -15.56 34.99
CA SER A 244 29.77 -15.90 35.18
C SER A 244 30.75 -14.80 34.75
N LEU A 245 30.42 -13.99 33.73
CA LEU A 245 31.29 -12.90 33.26
C LEU A 245 31.08 -11.56 33.97
N LEU A 246 29.85 -11.23 34.35
CA LEU A 246 29.48 -9.88 34.80
C LEU A 246 28.94 -9.85 36.23
N GLY A 247 28.60 -10.98 36.85
CA GLY A 247 28.05 -11.04 38.21
C GLY A 247 26.73 -10.27 38.38
N ILE A 248 26.04 -9.96 37.28
CA ILE A 248 24.78 -9.22 37.27
C ILE A 248 23.64 -10.24 37.34
N HIS A 249 22.94 -10.30 38.47
CA HIS A 249 21.64 -10.97 38.53
C HIS A 249 20.61 -10.14 37.77
N TRP A 250 20.08 -10.70 36.70
CA TRP A 250 18.97 -10.11 35.98
C TRP A 250 17.70 -10.29 36.80
N GLY A 251 16.91 -9.23 36.97
CA GLY A 251 15.57 -9.37 37.51
C GLY A 251 14.71 -10.26 36.59
N GLU A 252 13.86 -11.11 37.17
CA GLU A 252 13.01 -12.06 36.43
C GLU A 252 12.20 -11.37 35.30
N SER A 253 11.78 -10.13 35.52
CA SER A 253 11.05 -9.34 34.52
C SER A 253 11.92 -8.93 33.32
N LEU A 254 13.16 -8.50 33.53
CA LEU A 254 14.03 -8.04 32.45
C LEU A 254 14.47 -9.19 31.53
N SER A 255 14.70 -10.38 32.11
CA SER A 255 15.01 -11.59 31.35
C SER A 255 13.87 -11.95 30.40
N TRP A 256 12.63 -11.94 30.91
CA TRP A 256 11.45 -12.24 30.11
C TRP A 256 11.30 -11.31 28.90
N TRP A 257 11.47 -9.99 29.08
CA TRP A 257 11.35 -9.02 27.97
C TRP A 257 12.40 -9.25 26.88
N ILE A 258 13.65 -9.50 27.26
CA ILE A 258 14.74 -9.64 26.30
C ILE A 258 14.65 -10.95 25.53
N VAL A 259 14.24 -12.02 26.22
CA VAL A 259 14.07 -13.35 25.61
C VAL A 259 12.91 -13.33 24.64
N ASN A 260 11.74 -12.83 25.05
CA ASN A 260 10.58 -12.75 24.16
C ASN A 260 10.84 -11.83 22.97
N TRP A 261 11.62 -10.76 23.15
CA TRP A 261 11.97 -9.87 22.04
C TRP A 261 12.90 -10.59 21.05
N PHE A 262 13.89 -11.32 21.54
CA PHE A 262 14.79 -12.11 20.70
C PHE A 262 14.04 -13.23 19.97
N GLN A 263 13.12 -13.94 20.65
CA GLN A 263 12.25 -14.93 20.03
C GLN A 263 11.43 -14.33 18.88
N ASN A 264 10.78 -13.19 19.13
CA ASN A 264 10.00 -12.50 18.12
C ASN A 264 10.85 -12.02 16.95
N TRP A 265 12.03 -11.48 17.23
CA TRP A 265 12.97 -11.08 16.20
C TRP A 265 13.34 -12.27 15.30
N VAL A 266 13.76 -13.39 15.87
CA VAL A 266 14.13 -14.61 15.11
C VAL A 266 12.95 -15.12 14.30
N ARG A 267 11.74 -15.13 14.88
CA ARG A 267 10.50 -15.52 14.17
C ARG A 267 10.18 -14.60 12.99
N TYR A 268 10.50 -13.31 13.09
CA TYR A 268 10.20 -12.33 12.05
C TYR A 268 11.19 -12.37 10.88
N ILE A 269 12.43 -12.85 11.08
CA ILE A 269 13.46 -12.82 10.03
C ILE A 269 13.00 -13.50 8.73
N PRO A 270 12.55 -14.77 8.72
CA PRO A 270 12.17 -15.45 7.47
C PRO A 270 11.05 -14.70 6.76
N ASP A 271 10.06 -14.25 7.53
CA ASP A 271 8.87 -13.58 7.05
C ASP A 271 9.16 -12.22 6.39
N LYS A 272 9.86 -11.33 7.12
CA LYS A 272 10.18 -9.99 6.63
C LYS A 272 11.19 -10.02 5.50
N THR A 273 12.09 -11.00 5.51
CA THR A 273 13.05 -11.22 4.42
C THR A 273 12.33 -11.64 3.13
N MET A 274 11.41 -12.59 3.20
CA MET A 274 10.64 -13.04 2.03
C MET A 274 9.71 -11.94 1.51
N SER A 275 9.01 -11.23 2.40
CA SER A 275 8.16 -10.09 2.02
C SER A 275 8.95 -9.01 1.28
N ALA A 276 10.11 -8.61 1.80
CA ALA A 276 10.97 -7.61 1.15
C ALA A 276 11.54 -8.11 -0.19
N ALA A 277 11.92 -9.39 -0.28
CA ALA A 277 12.45 -9.98 -1.51
C ALA A 277 11.39 -10.05 -2.62
N ILE A 278 10.18 -10.53 -2.31
CA ILE A 278 9.08 -10.58 -3.28
C ILE A 278 8.70 -9.16 -3.72
N ALA A 279 8.63 -8.21 -2.79
CA ALA A 279 8.36 -6.80 -3.12
C ALA A 279 9.42 -6.22 -4.08
N LEU A 280 10.69 -6.54 -3.88
CA LEU A 280 11.77 -6.13 -4.77
C LEU A 280 11.63 -6.71 -6.19
N VAL A 281 11.26 -8.00 -6.29
CA VAL A 281 11.02 -8.66 -7.58
C VAL A 281 9.84 -8.02 -8.30
N VAL A 282 8.72 -7.79 -7.60
CA VAL A 282 7.53 -7.13 -8.16
C VAL A 282 7.84 -5.70 -8.60
N LEU A 283 8.63 -4.96 -7.82
CA LEU A 283 9.08 -3.62 -8.16
C LEU A 283 9.86 -3.62 -9.48
N LYS A 284 10.87 -4.51 -9.58
CA LYS A 284 11.83 -4.52 -10.69
C LYS A 284 11.23 -5.01 -12.01
N TYR A 285 10.39 -6.04 -11.96
CA TYR A 285 9.82 -6.65 -13.17
C TYR A 285 8.38 -6.20 -13.45
N GLY A 286 7.64 -5.82 -12.41
CA GLY A 286 6.26 -5.37 -12.54
C GLY A 286 6.13 -3.87 -12.80
N TYR A 287 7.01 -3.04 -12.22
CA TYR A 287 6.87 -1.58 -12.27
C TYR A 287 8.16 -0.80 -12.63
N PRO A 288 8.88 -1.16 -13.70
CA PRO A 288 10.19 -0.57 -14.00
C PRO A 288 10.14 0.92 -14.37
N LEU A 289 9.01 1.42 -14.89
CA LEU A 289 8.85 2.86 -15.12
C LEU A 289 8.77 3.63 -13.80
N PHE A 290 8.08 3.07 -12.81
CA PHE A 290 8.03 3.66 -11.47
C PHE A 290 9.38 3.55 -10.76
N GLU A 291 10.14 2.46 -10.94
CA GLU A 291 11.52 2.39 -10.46
C GLU A 291 12.36 3.56 -11.03
N ARG A 292 12.32 3.76 -12.36
CA ARG A 292 13.06 4.82 -13.04
C ARG A 292 12.70 6.22 -12.52
N GLU A 293 11.41 6.50 -12.35
CA GLU A 293 10.95 7.84 -11.98
C GLU A 293 11.00 8.11 -10.46
N LEU A 294 10.64 7.13 -9.63
CA LEU A 294 10.49 7.30 -8.18
C LEU A 294 11.75 6.95 -7.37
N ILE A 295 12.63 6.12 -7.91
CA ILE A 295 13.87 5.72 -7.24
C ILE A 295 15.07 6.39 -7.90
N HIS A 296 15.16 6.35 -9.23
CA HIS A 296 16.30 6.91 -9.95
C HIS A 296 16.19 8.41 -10.25
N GLY A 297 15.01 9.02 -10.01
CA GLY A 297 14.79 10.47 -10.19
C GLY A 297 14.57 10.90 -11.64
N GLY A 298 14.29 9.95 -12.55
CA GLY A 298 14.13 10.25 -13.97
C GLY A 298 15.42 10.80 -14.62
N PRO A 299 15.31 11.62 -15.68
CA PRO A 299 16.46 12.14 -16.43
C PRO A 299 17.36 13.09 -15.63
N GLU A 300 16.78 13.83 -14.68
CA GLU A 300 17.50 14.83 -13.88
C GLU A 300 18.21 14.21 -12.67
N GLY A 301 17.93 12.94 -12.37
CA GLY A 301 18.56 12.20 -11.28
C GLY A 301 18.10 12.59 -9.88
N GLU A 302 17.25 13.60 -9.75
CA GLU A 302 16.68 14.04 -8.48
C GLU A 302 15.45 13.24 -8.09
N ARG A 303 15.54 12.57 -6.93
CA ARG A 303 14.48 11.72 -6.43
C ARG A 303 13.31 12.54 -5.86
N PRO A 304 12.06 12.08 -6.05
CA PRO A 304 10.90 12.64 -5.34
C PRO A 304 11.07 12.59 -3.82
N LYS A 305 10.86 13.72 -3.15
CA LYS A 305 10.83 13.80 -1.69
C LYS A 305 9.40 13.70 -1.15
N ASP A 306 9.29 13.33 0.12
CA ASP A 306 8.01 13.15 0.79
C ASP A 306 7.31 14.48 1.07
N GLU A 307 5.98 14.46 1.11
CA GLU A 307 5.15 15.64 1.33
C GLU A 307 4.78 15.83 2.80
N ARG A 308 4.78 17.09 3.22
CA ARG A 308 4.38 17.51 4.58
C ARG A 308 2.97 17.07 4.99
N VAL A 309 2.08 16.84 4.01
CA VAL A 309 0.68 16.47 4.28
C VAL A 309 0.53 14.98 4.57
N LEU A 310 1.46 14.12 4.15
CA LEU A 310 1.33 12.66 4.29
C LEU A 310 1.32 12.18 5.75
N PRO A 311 2.18 12.69 6.66
CA PRO A 311 2.05 12.36 8.09
C PRO A 311 0.67 12.73 8.65
N LEU A 312 0.09 13.85 8.23
CA LEU A 312 -1.24 14.28 8.69
C LEU A 312 -2.35 13.39 8.15
N VAL A 313 -2.25 12.93 6.90
CA VAL A 313 -3.19 11.97 6.32
C VAL A 313 -3.12 10.64 7.07
N LEU A 314 -1.90 10.17 7.40
CA LEU A 314 -1.73 9.00 8.25
C LEU A 314 -2.39 9.20 9.62
N GLY A 315 -2.20 10.36 10.26
CA GLY A 315 -2.84 10.68 11.53
C GLY A 315 -4.36 10.71 11.47
N LEU A 316 -4.93 11.29 10.40
CA LEU A 316 -6.37 11.30 10.18
C LEU A 316 -6.94 9.88 10.05
N LEU A 317 -6.26 9.01 9.30
CA LEU A 317 -6.65 7.61 9.14
C LEU A 317 -6.43 6.80 10.41
N TYR A 318 -5.41 7.14 11.21
CA TYR A 318 -5.07 6.43 12.44
C TYR A 318 -5.97 6.84 13.61
N ALA A 319 -6.53 8.05 13.63
CA ALA A 319 -7.31 8.55 14.75
C ALA A 319 -8.47 7.62 15.18
N PRO A 320 -9.30 7.06 14.28
CA PRO A 320 -10.33 6.10 14.66
C PRO A 320 -9.74 4.83 15.29
N VAL A 321 -8.62 4.33 14.76
CA VAL A 321 -7.94 3.12 15.26
C VAL A 321 -7.29 3.37 16.62
N CYS A 322 -6.71 4.55 16.83
CA CYS A 322 -6.14 4.95 18.10
C CYS A 322 -7.23 5.07 19.18
N ALA A 323 -8.38 5.67 18.82
CA ALA A 323 -9.52 5.79 19.72
C ALA A 323 -10.02 4.41 20.18
N THR A 324 -10.17 3.45 19.25
CA THR A 324 -10.62 2.10 19.60
C THR A 324 -9.59 1.32 20.43
N LEU A 325 -8.29 1.49 20.16
CA LEU A 325 -7.21 0.84 20.92
C LEU A 325 -7.13 1.36 22.37
N ILE A 326 -7.33 2.67 22.56
CA ILE A 326 -7.29 3.29 23.90
C ILE A 326 -8.58 3.01 24.68
N SER A 327 -9.73 2.99 24.02
CA SER A 327 -11.02 2.86 24.69
C SER A 327 -11.43 1.43 25.04
N SER A 328 -10.79 0.42 24.43
CA SER A 328 -11.17 -0.98 24.62
C SER A 328 -10.33 -1.66 25.69
N ASP A 329 -11.02 -2.25 26.68
CA ASP A 329 -10.40 -3.05 27.74
C ASP A 329 -9.74 -4.32 27.21
N ILE A 330 -10.20 -4.82 26.05
CA ILE A 330 -9.65 -5.99 25.38
C ILE A 330 -8.17 -5.79 25.03
N TYR A 331 -7.76 -4.56 24.72
CA TYR A 331 -6.38 -4.22 24.36
C TYR A 331 -5.57 -3.68 25.53
N GLY A 332 -6.10 -3.74 26.75
CA GLY A 332 -5.51 -3.08 27.91
C GLY A 332 -5.31 -1.58 27.66
N GLY A 333 -6.24 -0.94 26.94
CA GLY A 333 -6.15 0.44 26.45
C GLY A 333 -5.63 1.46 27.47
N PRO A 334 -6.18 1.51 28.71
CA PRO A 334 -5.71 2.42 29.75
C PRO A 334 -4.29 2.14 30.26
N ALA A 335 -3.85 0.88 30.28
CA ALA A 335 -2.52 0.49 30.76
C ALA A 335 -1.43 0.68 29.69
N TYR A 336 -1.77 0.41 28.43
CA TYR A 336 -0.86 0.48 27.28
C TYR A 336 -1.09 1.71 26.40
N TRP A 337 -1.75 2.75 26.91
CA TRP A 337 -2.00 3.99 26.17
C TRP A 337 -0.73 4.61 25.53
N PRO A 338 0.49 4.56 26.12
CA PRO A 338 1.66 5.13 25.47
C PRO A 338 2.06 4.37 24.21
N LEU A 339 1.82 3.06 24.17
CA LEU A 339 2.05 2.21 22.99
C LEU A 339 1.10 2.62 21.86
N TRP A 340 -0.20 2.74 22.18
CA TRP A 340 -1.23 3.13 21.22
C TRP A 340 -1.11 4.59 20.76
N ALA A 341 -0.52 5.45 21.59
CA ALA A 341 -0.22 6.83 21.22
C ALA A 341 1.09 6.98 20.42
N SER A 342 1.96 5.97 20.41
CA SER A 342 3.31 6.07 19.81
C SER A 342 3.33 6.51 18.33
N PRO A 343 2.38 6.13 17.45
CA PRO A 343 2.38 6.63 16.07
C PRO A 343 2.21 8.14 15.96
N TRP A 344 1.53 8.79 16.92
CA TRP A 344 1.39 10.24 16.95
C TRP A 344 2.74 10.96 17.11
N LEU A 345 3.68 10.37 17.85
CA LEU A 345 5.04 10.91 17.97
C LEU A 345 5.75 10.88 16.61
N PHE A 346 5.63 9.78 15.86
CA PHE A 346 6.19 9.68 14.51
C PHE A 346 5.50 10.64 13.53
N ILE A 347 4.18 10.78 13.60
CA ILE A 347 3.40 11.69 12.76
C ILE A 347 3.82 13.14 13.00
N LEU A 348 3.86 13.58 14.26
CA LEU A 348 4.25 14.93 14.64
C LEU A 348 5.72 15.19 14.32
N GLY A 349 6.61 14.26 14.68
CA GLY A 349 8.04 14.35 14.37
C GLY A 349 8.28 14.41 12.86
N GLY A 350 7.56 13.60 12.08
CA GLY A 350 7.61 13.60 10.62
C GLY A 350 7.09 14.89 9.99
N TYR A 351 5.99 15.43 10.51
CA TYR A 351 5.47 16.73 10.07
C TYR A 351 6.47 17.85 10.35
N CYS A 352 7.02 17.92 11.56
CA CYS A 352 8.05 18.89 11.93
C CYS A 352 9.31 18.72 11.06
N TYR A 353 9.78 17.49 10.87
CA TYR A 353 10.92 17.19 10.03
C TYR A 353 10.73 17.69 8.59
N LEU A 354 9.58 17.39 7.98
CA LEU A 354 9.25 17.82 6.62
C LEU A 354 8.95 19.32 6.54
N ARG A 355 8.54 19.96 7.64
CA ARG A 355 8.34 21.41 7.69
C ARG A 355 9.66 22.18 7.70
N TYR A 356 10.66 21.70 8.44
CA TYR A 356 11.94 22.39 8.61
C TYR A 356 13.01 21.99 7.58
N TRP A 357 13.04 20.71 7.18
CA TRP A 357 14.03 20.17 6.24
C TRP A 357 13.44 19.69 4.91
N GLY A 358 12.12 19.82 4.72
CA GLY A 358 11.47 19.46 3.46
C GLY A 358 11.65 20.50 2.34
N ILE A 359 11.28 20.11 1.12
CA ILE A 359 11.30 20.99 -0.05
C ILE A 359 10.07 21.93 -0.02
N SER A 360 10.25 23.15 -0.53
CA SER A 360 9.15 24.11 -0.76
C SER A 360 8.01 23.51 -1.59
N GLU A 361 6.77 23.85 -1.28
CA GLU A 361 5.60 23.30 -1.99
C GLU A 361 5.61 23.58 -3.50
N GLU A 362 6.16 24.71 -3.93
CA GLU A 362 6.26 25.08 -5.33
C GLU A 362 7.16 24.13 -6.12
N ALA A 363 8.33 23.79 -5.59
CA ALA A 363 9.24 22.82 -6.19
C ALA A 363 8.65 21.41 -6.22
N VAL A 364 7.92 20.98 -5.17
CA VAL A 364 7.19 19.70 -5.17
C VAL A 364 6.13 19.67 -6.28
N LYS A 365 5.39 20.77 -6.45
CA LYS A 365 4.35 20.90 -7.48
C LYS A 365 4.92 20.90 -8.90
N ALA A 366 6.05 21.58 -9.12
CA ALA A 366 6.76 21.57 -10.40
C ALA A 366 7.26 20.17 -10.76
N ALA A 367 7.92 19.48 -9.82
CA ALA A 367 8.41 18.12 -10.01
C ALA A 367 7.26 17.13 -10.34
N ARG A 368 6.10 17.29 -9.72
CA ARG A 368 4.89 16.50 -10.01
C ARG A 368 4.38 16.73 -11.43
N LEU A 369 4.27 17.98 -11.86
CA LEU A 369 3.81 18.29 -13.21
C LEU A 369 4.72 17.69 -14.28
N GLN A 370 6.03 17.84 -14.11
CA GLN A 370 7.00 17.24 -15.03
C GLN A 370 6.89 15.72 -15.08
N ARG A 371 6.71 15.05 -13.93
CA ARG A 371 6.54 13.60 -13.88
C ARG A 371 5.22 13.14 -14.50
N ALA A 372 4.14 13.86 -14.24
CA ALA A 372 2.84 13.60 -14.85
C ALA A 372 2.93 13.68 -16.38
N ASP A 373 3.64 14.67 -16.92
CA ASP A 373 3.87 14.80 -18.36
C ASP A 373 4.73 13.67 -18.94
N ARG A 374 5.71 13.15 -18.18
CA ARG A 374 6.50 11.99 -18.59
C ARG A 374 5.66 10.71 -18.62
N TYR A 375 4.88 10.44 -17.58
CA TYR A 375 3.94 9.31 -17.59
C TYR A 375 2.90 9.45 -18.70
N ALA A 376 2.35 10.65 -18.90
CA ALA A 376 1.40 10.89 -19.97
C ALA A 376 2.03 10.60 -21.34
N ARG A 377 3.29 10.97 -21.58
CA ARG A 377 4.00 10.62 -22.83
C ARG A 377 4.24 9.13 -22.97
N ALA A 378 4.76 8.47 -21.94
CA ALA A 378 5.02 7.03 -21.94
C ALA A 378 3.73 6.21 -22.14
N LEU A 379 2.65 6.57 -21.44
CA LEU A 379 1.36 5.88 -21.46
C LEU A 379 0.49 6.26 -22.67
N LYS A 380 0.69 7.41 -23.32
CA LYS A 380 -0.08 7.83 -24.51
C LYS A 380 0.20 6.97 -25.74
N LEU A 381 1.41 6.43 -25.88
CA LEU A 381 1.78 5.50 -26.94
C LEU A 381 0.94 4.20 -26.89
N ILE A 382 0.39 3.90 -25.73
CA ILE A 382 -0.27 2.63 -25.39
C ILE A 382 -1.77 2.71 -25.64
N GLY A 383 -2.35 3.91 -25.60
CA GLY A 383 -3.76 4.15 -25.92
C GLY A 383 -4.13 3.86 -27.38
N LYS A 384 -3.15 3.60 -28.25
CA LYS A 384 -3.33 3.29 -29.68
C LYS A 384 -3.24 1.79 -30.01
N GLU A 385 -2.91 0.92 -29.04
CA GLU A 385 -2.74 -0.51 -29.29
C GLU A 385 -4.07 -1.28 -29.20
N ALA A 386 -4.24 -2.31 -30.03
CA ALA A 386 -5.46 -3.12 -30.10
C ALA A 386 -5.81 -3.81 -28.75
N SER A 387 -4.78 -4.14 -27.96
CA SER A 387 -4.90 -4.65 -26.58
C SER A 387 -5.65 -3.71 -25.65
N HIS A 388 -5.49 -2.39 -25.85
CA HIS A 388 -6.20 -1.37 -25.06
C HIS A 388 -7.70 -1.38 -25.34
N GLU A 389 -8.07 -1.53 -26.61
CA GLU A 389 -9.46 -1.52 -27.03
C GLU A 389 -10.20 -2.78 -26.58
N PHE A 390 -9.53 -3.95 -26.63
CA PHE A 390 -10.03 -5.21 -26.08
C PHE A 390 -10.34 -5.08 -24.59
N CYS A 391 -9.37 -4.63 -23.77
CA CYS A 391 -9.59 -4.45 -22.33
C CYS A 391 -10.70 -3.45 -22.03
N LYS A 392 -10.79 -2.34 -22.79
CA LYS A 392 -11.85 -1.34 -22.58
C LYS A 392 -13.24 -1.93 -22.80
N ARG A 393 -13.40 -2.76 -23.85
CA ARG A 393 -14.65 -3.47 -24.17
C ARG A 393 -14.96 -4.51 -23.10
N LEU A 394 -13.98 -5.31 -22.69
CA LEU A 394 -14.13 -6.31 -21.64
C LEU A 394 -14.61 -5.68 -20.32
N THR A 395 -13.91 -4.63 -19.83
CA THR A 395 -14.33 -3.91 -18.62
C THR A 395 -15.75 -3.35 -18.72
N PHE A 396 -16.13 -2.82 -19.88
CA PHE A 396 -17.48 -2.28 -20.08
C PHE A 396 -18.55 -3.37 -20.01
N VAL A 397 -18.34 -4.51 -20.68
CA VAL A 397 -19.26 -5.65 -20.65
C VAL A 397 -19.33 -6.26 -19.24
N THR A 398 -18.19 -6.39 -18.55
CA THR A 398 -18.16 -6.88 -17.16
C THR A 398 -18.95 -5.97 -16.22
N LEU A 399 -18.82 -4.64 -16.34
CA LEU A 399 -19.60 -3.69 -15.52
C LEU A 399 -21.11 -3.79 -15.78
N ILE A 400 -21.53 -3.93 -17.05
CA ILE A 400 -22.94 -4.11 -17.40
C ILE A 400 -23.48 -5.42 -16.81
N ALA A 401 -22.77 -6.54 -17.02
CA ALA A 401 -23.16 -7.84 -16.49
C ALA A 401 -23.24 -7.81 -14.96
N SER A 402 -22.33 -7.08 -14.30
CA SER A 402 -22.30 -6.95 -12.85
C SER A 402 -23.45 -6.10 -12.30
N LEU A 403 -23.82 -5.02 -13.00
CA LEU A 403 -24.99 -4.23 -12.64
C LEU A 403 -26.28 -5.06 -12.78
N LEU A 404 -26.43 -5.80 -13.88
CA LEU A 404 -27.59 -6.67 -14.10
C LEU A 404 -27.72 -7.74 -12.99
N PHE A 405 -26.61 -8.38 -12.62
CA PHE A 405 -26.59 -9.35 -11.53
C PHE A 405 -26.93 -8.71 -10.18
N ALA A 406 -26.37 -7.54 -9.87
CA ALA A 406 -26.65 -6.80 -8.65
C ALA A 406 -28.11 -6.34 -8.54
N LEU A 407 -28.77 -6.04 -9.66
CA LEU A 407 -30.20 -5.71 -9.71
C LEU A 407 -31.11 -6.93 -9.52
N CYS A 408 -30.64 -8.13 -9.87
CA CYS A 408 -31.37 -9.39 -9.65
C CYS A 408 -31.21 -9.96 -8.23
N LEU A 409 -30.13 -9.61 -7.53
CA LEU A 409 -29.79 -10.09 -6.19
C LEU A 409 -30.89 -9.85 -5.12
N PRO A 410 -31.51 -8.66 -5.03
CA PRO A 410 -32.62 -8.40 -4.10
C PRO A 410 -33.87 -9.24 -4.36
N ILE A 411 -34.05 -9.76 -5.58
CA ILE A 411 -35.18 -10.60 -5.98
C ILE A 411 -34.93 -12.07 -5.58
N LEU A 412 -33.66 -12.48 -5.49
CA LEU A 412 -33.26 -13.89 -5.35
C LEU A 412 -32.87 -14.29 -3.92
N LEU A 413 -32.44 -13.36 -3.06
CA LEU A 413 -31.86 -13.67 -1.76
C LEU A 413 -32.40 -12.74 -0.65
N SER A 414 -32.71 -13.32 0.51
CA SER A 414 -33.11 -12.57 1.72
C SER A 414 -31.94 -11.76 2.31
N ASP A 415 -30.71 -12.31 2.27
CA ASP A 415 -29.48 -11.66 2.77
C ASP A 415 -28.68 -10.99 1.64
N PHE A 416 -29.37 -10.32 0.73
CA PHE A 416 -28.78 -9.84 -0.52
C PHE A 416 -27.63 -8.83 -0.29
N TYR A 417 -27.63 -8.05 0.79
CA TYR A 417 -26.58 -7.04 1.03
C TYR A 417 -25.18 -7.67 1.17
N ARG A 418 -25.05 -8.76 1.93
CA ARG A 418 -23.77 -9.46 2.11
C ARG A 418 -23.30 -10.13 0.81
N ALA A 419 -24.22 -10.74 0.07
CA ALA A 419 -23.90 -11.34 -1.23
C ALA A 419 -23.51 -10.29 -2.29
N THR A 420 -24.25 -9.17 -2.33
CA THR A 420 -24.00 -8.04 -3.24
C THR A 420 -22.67 -7.37 -2.95
N PHE A 421 -22.32 -7.17 -1.68
CA PHE A 421 -21.03 -6.63 -1.28
C PHE A 421 -19.88 -7.52 -1.75
N LYS A 422 -19.92 -8.83 -1.44
CA LYS A 422 -18.91 -9.79 -1.88
C LYS A 422 -18.78 -9.83 -3.39
N PHE A 423 -19.91 -9.82 -4.10
CA PHE A 423 -19.93 -9.79 -5.56
C PHE A 423 -19.26 -8.53 -6.13
N PHE A 424 -19.61 -7.35 -5.62
CA PHE A 424 -18.96 -6.11 -6.05
C PHE A 424 -17.46 -6.10 -5.72
N CYS A 425 -17.05 -6.59 -4.56
CA CYS A 425 -15.63 -6.75 -4.23
C CYS A 425 -14.89 -7.63 -5.26
N VAL A 426 -15.49 -8.75 -5.69
CA VAL A 426 -14.91 -9.63 -6.71
C VAL A 426 -14.82 -8.93 -8.07
N VAL A 427 -15.92 -8.29 -8.51
CA VAL A 427 -15.97 -7.61 -9.81
C VAL A 427 -14.97 -6.45 -9.86
N TYR A 428 -15.01 -5.55 -8.87
CA TYR A 428 -14.09 -4.41 -8.85
C TYR A 428 -12.66 -4.84 -8.59
N GLY A 429 -12.43 -5.87 -7.78
CA GLY A 429 -11.12 -6.49 -7.59
C GLY A 429 -10.56 -7.03 -8.90
N PHE A 430 -11.36 -7.76 -9.68
CA PHE A 430 -10.97 -8.23 -11.01
C PHE A 430 -10.63 -7.07 -11.95
N LEU A 431 -11.49 -6.05 -12.03
CA LEU A 431 -11.26 -4.88 -12.88
C LEU A 431 -9.99 -4.11 -12.47
N LEU A 432 -9.72 -4.03 -11.18
CA LEU A 432 -8.51 -3.44 -10.63
C LEU A 432 -7.27 -4.23 -11.05
N VAL A 433 -7.29 -5.56 -10.91
CA VAL A 433 -6.18 -6.43 -11.36
C VAL A 433 -5.92 -6.26 -12.86
N VAL A 434 -6.96 -6.29 -13.70
CA VAL A 434 -6.82 -6.05 -15.15
C VAL A 434 -6.21 -4.68 -15.44
N HIS A 435 -6.61 -3.65 -14.68
CA HIS A 435 -6.04 -2.31 -14.81
C HIS A 435 -4.55 -2.27 -14.45
N LEU A 436 -4.15 -2.91 -13.35
CA LEU A 436 -2.76 -2.97 -12.91
C LEU A 436 -1.88 -3.76 -13.88
N VAL A 437 -2.34 -4.93 -14.33
CA VAL A 437 -1.62 -5.74 -15.34
C VAL A 437 -1.43 -4.94 -16.62
N ARG A 438 -2.46 -4.21 -17.06
CA ARG A 438 -2.34 -3.32 -18.21
C ARG A 438 -1.25 -2.28 -18.00
N ILE A 439 -1.19 -1.63 -16.84
CA ILE A 439 -0.16 -0.62 -16.55
C ILE A 439 1.24 -1.24 -16.49
N SER A 440 1.38 -2.42 -15.89
CA SER A 440 2.66 -3.13 -15.85
C SER A 440 3.18 -3.48 -17.26
N ILE A 441 2.35 -4.10 -18.10
CA ILE A 441 2.69 -4.43 -19.49
C ILE A 441 3.03 -3.17 -20.28
N ALA A 442 2.21 -2.13 -20.12
CA ALA A 442 2.40 -0.82 -20.70
C ALA A 442 3.79 -0.23 -20.39
N GLN A 443 4.19 -0.27 -19.12
CA GLN A 443 5.48 0.21 -18.68
C GLN A 443 6.64 -0.59 -19.29
N ASN A 444 6.53 -1.92 -19.30
CA ASN A 444 7.52 -2.80 -19.90
C ASN A 444 7.73 -2.52 -21.39
N ILE A 445 6.65 -2.35 -22.16
CA ILE A 445 6.72 -2.01 -23.59
C ILE A 445 7.30 -0.60 -23.80
N SER A 446 6.96 0.36 -22.94
CA SER A 446 7.47 1.74 -23.10
C SER A 446 8.99 1.82 -22.92
N ILE A 447 9.55 1.00 -22.02
CA ILE A 447 11.00 0.95 -21.77
C ILE A 447 11.71 0.20 -22.89
N SER A 448 11.18 -0.95 -23.33
CA SER A 448 11.81 -1.69 -24.44
C SER A 448 11.86 -0.92 -25.75
N ARG A 449 10.94 0.02 -25.97
CA ARG A 449 10.95 0.94 -27.12
C ARG A 449 11.83 2.18 -26.94
N ALA A 450 12.23 2.51 -25.71
CA ALA A 450 13.13 3.63 -25.43
C ALA A 450 14.61 3.21 -25.45
N ASP A 451 14.88 1.92 -25.24
CA ASP A 451 16.22 1.34 -25.30
C ASP A 451 16.61 0.84 -26.71
N ASN A 452 15.66 0.83 -27.66
CA ASN A 452 15.86 0.65 -29.11
C ASN A 452 15.79 2.00 -29.81
#